data_AF-B4MM90-F1
#
_entry.id   AF-B4MM90-F1
#
_cell.length_a   1.000
_cell.length_b   1.000
_cell.length_c   1.000
_cell.angle_alpha   90.00
_cell.angle_beta   90.00
_cell.angle_gamma   90.00
#
_symmetry.space_group_name_H-M   'P 1'
#
loop_
_entity.id
_entity.type
_entity.pdbx_description
1 polymer ?
#
loop_
_entity_poly.entity_id
_entity_poly.type
_entity_poly.pdbx_seq_one_letter_code
_entity_poly.pdbx_strand_id
1 'polypeptide(L)'
;MLVNTIFVVLLAMSHGVFAEKMLRPKFKDIKIWSEEKLVSHKVVYDHSDPHLNFSMEVHQELHDVDIHLEVRITNKLDPMYTTTLNTTLNICRILGFANKSPVGRFVHGFIREFGNIVESCPIAKGSYFINKFWWPEDPTTAILPELEFDIIWEAYHIDASKKRTLIMNDHFTGDFTVQDVNNLKPGIFAMLPKSV
;
A
#
# COMPACT_ATOMS: atom_id res chain seq x y z
N MET A 1 -14.56 51.25 -17.89
CA MET A 1 -14.68 50.48 -16.63
C MET A 1 -15.21 49.06 -16.86
N LEU A 2 -16.28 48.85 -17.65
CA LEU A 2 -16.90 47.53 -17.85
C LEU A 2 -15.95 46.42 -18.34
N VAL A 3 -15.02 46.74 -19.26
CA VAL A 3 -14.09 45.77 -19.87
C VAL A 3 -13.10 45.20 -18.85
N ASN A 4 -12.63 46.03 -17.91
CA ASN A 4 -11.70 45.59 -16.86
C ASN A 4 -12.40 44.67 -15.85
N THR A 5 -13.68 44.93 -15.55
CA THR A 5 -14.47 44.09 -14.65
C THR A 5 -14.76 42.72 -15.28
N ILE A 6 -15.04 42.66 -16.58
CA ILE A 6 -15.24 41.39 -17.31
C ILE A 6 -13.93 40.58 -17.37
N PHE A 7 -12.79 41.23 -17.59
CA PHE A 7 -11.49 40.56 -17.63
C PHE A 7 -11.06 39.99 -16.27
N VAL A 8 -11.32 40.71 -15.17
CA VAL A 8 -11.08 40.23 -13.80
C VAL A 8 -12.02 39.09 -13.43
N VAL A 9 -13.29 39.12 -13.87
CA VAL A 9 -14.24 38.01 -13.65
C VAL A 9 -13.86 36.78 -14.48
N LEU A 10 -13.40 36.94 -15.73
CA LEU A 10 -12.90 35.83 -16.55
C LEU A 10 -11.64 35.18 -15.95
N LEU A 11 -10.71 35.97 -15.41
CA LEU A 11 -9.53 35.47 -14.69
C LEU A 11 -9.89 34.81 -13.35
N ALA A 12 -10.93 35.30 -12.67
CA ALA A 12 -11.44 34.69 -11.43
C ALA A 12 -12.27 33.41 -11.69
N MET A 13 -12.75 33.18 -12.90
CA MET A 13 -13.41 31.93 -13.31
C MET A 13 -12.43 30.92 -13.93
N SER A 14 -11.17 31.31 -14.18
CA SER A 14 -10.10 30.41 -14.61
C SER A 14 -9.33 29.77 -13.45
N HIS A 15 -9.94 29.67 -12.25
CA HIS A 15 -9.55 28.64 -11.28
C HIS A 15 -10.06 27.30 -11.81
N GLY A 16 -9.54 26.88 -12.97
CA GLY A 16 -9.57 25.47 -13.31
C GLY A 16 -8.97 24.74 -12.11
N VAL A 17 -9.70 23.77 -11.58
CA VAL A 17 -9.19 22.80 -10.62
C VAL A 17 -7.86 22.33 -11.22
N PHE A 18 -6.75 22.83 -10.67
CA PHE A 18 -5.43 22.50 -11.20
C PHE A 18 -5.28 21.01 -10.96
N ALA A 19 -5.33 20.24 -12.04
CA ALA A 19 -5.02 18.83 -11.98
C ALA A 19 -3.57 18.73 -11.52
N GLU A 20 -3.35 18.15 -10.34
CA GLU A 20 -2.00 17.95 -9.84
C GLU A 20 -1.42 16.70 -10.48
N LYS A 21 -0.13 16.74 -10.80
CA LYS A 21 0.57 15.58 -11.32
C LYS A 21 0.94 14.68 -10.15
N MET A 22 0.52 13.41 -10.21
CA MET A 22 0.82 12.41 -9.20
C MET A 22 1.39 11.15 -9.83
N LEU A 23 2.34 10.53 -9.14
CA LEU A 23 2.87 9.23 -9.52
C LEU A 23 1.92 8.14 -8.99
N ARG A 24 1.27 7.40 -9.89
CA ARG A 24 0.34 6.32 -9.54
C ARG A 24 0.80 4.96 -10.07
N PRO A 25 0.61 3.88 -9.29
CA PRO A 25 0.86 2.54 -9.78
C PRO A 25 -0.20 2.12 -10.81
N LYS A 26 0.27 1.48 -11.87
CA LYS A 26 -0.52 0.78 -12.87
C LYS A 26 -0.05 -0.67 -12.90
N PHE A 27 -0.80 -1.54 -12.25
CA PHE A 27 -0.50 -2.98 -12.24
C PHE A 27 -0.69 -3.56 -13.64
N LYS A 28 0.34 -4.25 -14.14
CA LYS A 28 0.33 -5.04 -15.38
C LYS A 28 -0.15 -6.46 -15.10
N ASP A 29 0.36 -7.06 -14.04
CA ASP A 29 0.04 -8.44 -13.63
C ASP A 29 0.01 -8.52 -12.10
N ILE A 30 -0.98 -9.25 -11.59
CA ILE A 30 -1.16 -9.54 -10.17
C ILE A 30 -1.40 -11.03 -10.06
N LYS A 31 -0.36 -11.77 -9.69
CA LYS A 31 -0.46 -13.20 -9.40
C LYS A 31 -0.59 -13.39 -7.90
N ILE A 32 -1.58 -14.17 -7.53
CA ILE A 32 -1.92 -14.44 -6.13
C ILE A 32 -1.91 -15.94 -5.93
N TRP A 33 -1.25 -16.40 -4.89
CA TRP A 33 -1.27 -17.80 -4.49
C TRP A 33 -1.28 -17.93 -2.97
N SER A 34 -2.08 -18.86 -2.47
CA SER A 34 -2.14 -19.22 -1.05
C SER A 34 -2.31 -20.71 -0.82
N GLU A 35 -1.80 -21.20 0.30
CA GLU A 35 -2.08 -22.55 0.78
C GLU A 35 -3.46 -22.58 1.45
N GLU A 36 -4.48 -22.91 0.65
CA GLU A 36 -5.92 -22.88 1.01
C GLU A 36 -6.28 -23.64 2.30
N LYS A 37 -5.45 -24.59 2.76
CA LYS A 37 -5.68 -25.28 4.04
C LYS A 37 -5.34 -24.43 5.26
N LEU A 38 -4.46 -23.45 5.10
CA LEU A 38 -3.96 -22.58 6.16
C LEU A 38 -4.57 -21.18 6.01
N VAL A 39 -4.50 -20.62 4.81
CA VAL A 39 -4.92 -19.26 4.49
C VAL A 39 -5.50 -19.21 3.08
N SER A 40 -6.58 -18.45 2.90
CA SER A 40 -7.02 -17.98 1.59
C SER A 40 -6.95 -16.47 1.57
N HIS A 41 -6.51 -15.85 0.49
CA HIS A 41 -6.56 -14.39 0.40
C HIS A 41 -6.90 -13.88 -0.99
N LYS A 42 -7.23 -12.59 -1.04
CA LYS A 42 -7.62 -11.89 -2.24
C LYS A 42 -7.13 -10.45 -2.17
N VAL A 43 -6.61 -9.99 -3.30
CA VAL A 43 -6.20 -8.61 -3.52
C VAL A 43 -7.01 -8.06 -4.69
N VAL A 44 -7.65 -6.91 -4.49
CA VAL A 44 -8.41 -6.22 -5.53
C VAL A 44 -7.90 -4.79 -5.62
N TYR A 45 -7.49 -4.39 -6.82
CA TYR A 45 -7.12 -3.01 -7.12
C TYR A 45 -8.23 -2.34 -7.94
N ASP A 46 -8.70 -1.19 -7.48
CA ASP A 46 -9.64 -0.37 -8.23
C ASP A 46 -8.85 0.67 -9.07
N HIS A 47 -8.97 0.58 -10.39
CA HIS A 47 -8.30 1.48 -11.32
C HIS A 47 -8.92 2.89 -11.37
N SER A 48 -10.19 3.02 -10.95
CA SER A 48 -10.94 4.29 -10.99
C SER A 48 -10.74 5.13 -9.73
N ASP A 49 -10.50 4.46 -8.60
CA ASP A 49 -10.13 5.06 -7.33
C ASP A 49 -8.95 4.24 -6.79
N PRO A 50 -7.69 4.73 -6.80
CA PRO A 50 -6.46 3.93 -6.66
C PRO A 50 -6.28 3.39 -5.24
N HIS A 51 -7.16 2.48 -4.84
CA HIS A 51 -7.19 1.83 -3.57
C HIS A 51 -7.12 0.33 -3.76
N LEU A 52 -6.40 -0.29 -2.83
CA LEU A 52 -6.22 -1.71 -2.75
C LEU A 52 -7.10 -2.23 -1.62
N ASN A 53 -7.89 -3.24 -1.92
CA ASN A 53 -8.63 -4.00 -0.93
C ASN A 53 -7.95 -5.35 -0.77
N PHE A 54 -7.57 -5.65 0.46
CA PHE A 54 -6.97 -6.92 0.85
C PHE A 54 -7.94 -7.65 1.77
N SER A 55 -8.19 -8.93 1.52
CA SER A 55 -8.96 -9.79 2.41
C SER A 55 -8.27 -11.14 2.55
N MET A 56 -8.26 -11.68 3.77
CA MET A 56 -7.61 -12.92 4.13
C MET A 56 -8.51 -13.71 5.08
N GLU A 57 -8.67 -15.00 4.83
CA GLU A 57 -9.32 -15.96 5.72
C GLU A 57 -8.27 -16.90 6.29
N VAL A 58 -8.17 -16.95 7.61
CA VAL A 58 -7.25 -17.86 8.32
C VAL A 58 -8.02 -19.10 8.75
N HIS A 59 -7.69 -20.25 8.16
CA HIS A 59 -8.36 -21.53 8.41
C HIS A 59 -7.74 -22.31 9.57
N GLN A 60 -6.46 -22.05 9.86
CA GLN A 60 -5.70 -22.65 10.95
C GLN A 60 -4.87 -21.60 11.67
N GLU A 61 -4.74 -21.77 12.99
CA GLU A 61 -4.05 -20.80 13.83
C GLU A 61 -2.56 -20.70 13.48
N LEU A 62 -2.10 -19.49 13.16
CA LEU A 62 -0.72 -19.24 12.76
C LEU A 62 0.06 -18.68 13.95
N HIS A 63 0.92 -19.51 14.53
CA HIS A 63 1.65 -19.16 15.75
C HIS A 63 2.78 -18.16 15.50
N ASP A 64 3.45 -18.30 14.36
CA ASP A 64 4.57 -17.48 13.96
C ASP A 64 4.58 -17.36 12.44
N VAL A 65 4.82 -16.14 11.93
CA VAL A 65 4.72 -15.79 10.51
C VAL A 65 5.85 -14.85 10.14
N ASP A 66 6.66 -15.28 9.17
CA ASP A 66 7.67 -14.45 8.51
C ASP A 66 7.14 -13.99 7.15
N ILE A 67 7.23 -12.70 6.88
CA ILE A 67 7.01 -12.10 5.57
C ILE A 67 8.35 -11.82 4.93
N HIS A 68 8.56 -12.33 3.74
CA HIS A 68 9.63 -11.93 2.85
C HIS A 68 9.08 -10.96 1.81
N LEU A 69 9.75 -9.82 1.66
CA LEU A 69 9.41 -8.78 0.69
C LEU A 69 10.63 -8.48 -0.16
N GLU A 70 10.51 -8.72 -1.46
CA GLU A 70 11.45 -8.25 -2.46
C GLU A 70 10.76 -7.21 -3.35
N VAL A 71 11.35 -6.03 -3.45
CA VAL A 71 10.87 -4.95 -4.31
C VAL A 71 12.03 -4.55 -5.21
N ARG A 72 11.79 -4.53 -6.52
CA ARG A 72 12.69 -4.00 -7.52
C ARG A 72 11.99 -2.90 -8.27
N ILE A 73 12.60 -1.72 -8.31
CA ILE A 73 12.11 -0.56 -9.05
C ILE A 73 13.19 -0.16 -10.05
N THR A 74 12.84 -0.15 -11.33
CA THR A 74 13.77 0.12 -12.44
C THR A 74 13.30 1.34 -13.21
N ASN A 75 14.22 2.25 -13.51
CA ASN A 75 13.94 3.39 -14.38
C ASN A 75 13.83 2.94 -15.85
N LYS A 76 12.73 3.31 -16.53
CA LYS A 76 12.53 2.94 -17.94
C LYS A 76 13.49 3.62 -18.90
N LEU A 77 13.94 4.84 -18.59
CA LEU A 77 14.85 5.60 -19.45
C LEU A 77 16.29 5.10 -19.32
N ASP A 78 16.70 4.70 -18.12
CA ASP A 78 18.03 4.15 -17.86
C ASP A 78 17.97 3.00 -16.86
N PRO A 79 17.98 1.74 -17.35
CA PRO A 79 17.92 0.55 -16.51
C PRO A 79 19.07 0.38 -15.50
N MET A 80 20.18 1.11 -15.66
CA MET A 80 21.28 1.11 -14.67
C MET A 80 20.82 1.70 -13.33
N TYR A 81 19.80 2.57 -13.34
CA TYR A 81 19.19 3.12 -12.14
C TYR A 81 18.06 2.20 -11.66
N THR A 82 18.45 1.17 -10.92
CA THR A 82 17.53 0.24 -10.26
C THR A 82 17.72 0.31 -8.75
N THR A 83 16.61 0.39 -8.02
CA THR A 83 16.57 0.28 -6.56
C THR A 83 15.99 -1.07 -6.19
N THR A 84 16.67 -1.82 -5.33
CA THR A 84 16.17 -3.07 -4.77
C THR A 84 16.06 -3.00 -3.25
N LEU A 85 14.98 -3.54 -2.73
CA LEU A 85 14.77 -3.78 -1.31
C LEU A 85 14.48 -5.27 -1.14
N ASN A 86 15.28 -5.95 -0.34
CA ASN A 86 15.03 -7.33 0.05
C ASN A 86 15.04 -7.39 1.57
N THR A 87 13.92 -7.75 2.17
CA THR A 87 13.78 -7.78 3.62
C THR A 87 12.87 -8.90 4.08
N THR A 88 13.15 -9.42 5.27
CA THR A 88 12.29 -10.41 5.93
C THR A 88 11.88 -9.86 7.30
N LEU A 89 10.58 -9.87 7.57
CA LEU A 89 9.95 -9.30 8.74
C LEU A 89 9.13 -10.36 9.45
N ASN A 90 9.27 -10.47 10.77
CA ASN A 90 8.45 -11.37 11.57
C ASN A 90 7.21 -10.62 12.10
N ILE A 91 6.02 -11.01 11.64
CA ILE A 91 4.77 -10.32 11.96
C ILE A 91 4.48 -10.36 13.45
N CYS A 92 4.66 -11.52 14.08
CA CYS A 92 4.36 -11.70 15.49
C CYS A 92 5.24 -10.82 16.39
N ARG A 93 6.51 -10.63 16.01
CA ARG A 93 7.43 -9.71 16.70
C ARG A 93 7.01 -8.25 16.50
N ILE A 94 6.59 -7.87 15.30
CA ILE A 94 6.13 -6.50 15.00
C ILE A 94 4.88 -6.17 15.80
N LEU A 95 3.87 -7.05 15.80
CA LEU A 95 2.63 -6.86 16.56
C LEU A 95 2.90 -6.79 18.07
N GLY A 96 3.79 -7.65 18.58
CA GLY A 96 4.20 -7.62 19.98
C GLY A 96 4.91 -6.31 20.39
N PHE A 97 5.58 -5.63 19.45
CA PHE A 97 6.21 -4.32 19.68
C PHE A 97 5.25 -3.15 19.45
N ALA A 98 4.31 -3.27 18.51
CA ALA A 98 3.33 -2.24 18.19
C ALA A 98 2.52 -1.83 19.44
N ASN A 99 2.15 -2.81 20.27
CA ASN A 99 1.43 -2.56 21.52
C ASN A 99 2.29 -1.90 22.63
N LYS A 100 3.62 -1.87 22.47
CA LYS A 100 4.57 -1.36 23.49
C LYS A 100 5.08 0.05 23.19
N SER A 101 5.11 0.47 21.93
CA SER A 101 5.60 1.80 21.52
C SER A 101 4.43 2.78 21.26
N PRO A 102 4.55 4.07 21.63
CA PRO A 102 3.57 5.11 21.24
C PRO A 102 3.37 5.20 19.72
N VAL A 103 4.45 5.07 18.94
CA VAL A 103 4.39 5.06 17.47
C VAL A 103 3.66 3.80 16.97
N GLY A 104 3.95 2.65 17.58
CA GLY A 104 3.29 1.40 17.26
C GLY A 104 1.78 1.46 17.49
N ARG A 105 1.35 2.04 18.62
CA ARG A 105 -0.07 2.27 18.93
C ARG A 105 -0.74 3.22 17.95
N PHE A 106 -0.05 4.27 17.52
CA PHE A 106 -0.56 5.19 16.51
C PHE A 106 -0.82 4.48 15.18
N VAL A 107 0.19 3.76 14.66
CA VAL A 107 0.08 2.99 13.41
C VAL A 107 -1.01 1.93 13.51
N HIS A 108 -1.07 1.20 14.63
CA HIS A 108 -2.11 0.19 14.88
C HIS A 108 -3.51 0.80 14.89
N GLY A 109 -3.71 1.91 15.60
CA GLY A 109 -4.99 2.63 15.64
C GLY A 109 -5.44 3.06 14.25
N PHE A 110 -4.52 3.60 13.46
CA PHE A 110 -4.79 4.03 12.09
C PHE A 110 -5.21 2.85 11.19
N ILE A 111 -4.43 1.76 11.15
CA ILE A 111 -4.74 0.64 10.25
C ILE A 111 -6.09 -0.01 10.62
N ARG A 112 -6.45 -0.04 11.92
CA ARG A 112 -7.74 -0.55 12.40
C ARG A 112 -8.94 0.28 11.91
N GLU A 113 -8.77 1.55 11.58
CA GLU A 113 -9.84 2.35 10.97
C GLU A 113 -10.17 1.89 9.54
N PHE A 114 -9.25 1.19 8.88
CA PHE A 114 -9.39 0.72 7.50
C PHE A 114 -9.83 -0.74 7.39
N GLY A 115 -9.90 -1.50 8.49
CA GLY A 115 -10.48 -2.83 8.48
C GLY A 115 -10.19 -3.69 9.72
N ASN A 116 -10.48 -4.97 9.61
CA ASN A 116 -10.20 -5.97 10.64
C ASN A 116 -8.81 -6.57 10.43
N ILE A 117 -7.82 -6.12 11.20
CA ILE A 117 -6.44 -6.58 11.07
C ILE A 117 -6.03 -7.54 12.19
N VAL A 118 -4.95 -8.29 11.94
CA VAL A 118 -4.33 -9.14 12.95
C VAL A 118 -3.72 -8.27 14.05
N GLU A 119 -4.20 -8.43 15.28
CA GLU A 119 -3.78 -7.58 16.41
C GLU A 119 -2.71 -8.22 17.30
N SER A 120 -2.65 -9.55 17.29
CA SER A 120 -1.75 -10.32 18.13
C SER A 120 -1.43 -11.66 17.51
N CYS A 121 -0.34 -12.28 17.97
CA CYS A 121 -0.08 -13.68 17.75
C CYS A 121 -0.42 -14.52 18.99
N PRO A 122 -0.87 -15.77 18.83
CA PRO A 122 -1.07 -16.46 17.55
C PRO A 122 -2.24 -15.86 16.74
N ILE A 123 -2.11 -15.87 15.40
CA ILE A 123 -3.15 -15.35 14.49
C ILE A 123 -4.31 -16.33 14.52
N ALA A 124 -5.40 -15.91 15.16
CA ALA A 124 -6.59 -16.74 15.30
C ALA A 124 -7.29 -16.97 13.95
N LYS A 125 -8.05 -18.07 13.89
CA LYS A 125 -8.92 -18.35 12.74
C LYS A 125 -9.94 -17.24 12.55
N GLY A 126 -10.22 -16.91 11.30
CA GLY A 126 -11.27 -15.96 10.92
C GLY A 126 -10.87 -15.03 9.78
N SER A 127 -11.76 -14.08 9.52
CA SER A 127 -11.66 -13.15 8.38
C SER A 127 -10.99 -11.84 8.78
N TYR A 128 -9.92 -11.50 8.08
CA TYR A 128 -9.19 -10.24 8.20
C TYR A 128 -9.29 -9.48 6.87
N PHE A 129 -9.34 -8.16 6.93
CA PHE A 129 -9.39 -7.33 5.73
C PHE A 129 -8.87 -5.93 6.01
N ILE A 130 -8.34 -5.31 4.96
CA ILE A 130 -8.02 -3.89 4.90
C ILE A 130 -8.70 -3.36 3.65
N ASN A 131 -9.62 -2.43 3.83
CA ASN A 131 -10.32 -1.78 2.76
C ASN A 131 -9.71 -0.40 2.50
N LYS A 132 -9.78 0.02 1.23
CA LYS A 132 -9.38 1.36 0.80
C LYS A 132 -7.94 1.73 1.17
N PHE A 133 -7.02 0.75 1.17
CA PHE A 133 -5.61 1.05 1.34
C PHE A 133 -5.14 1.89 0.15
N TRP A 134 -4.86 3.17 0.37
CA TRP A 134 -4.43 4.06 -0.71
C TRP A 134 -2.92 4.09 -0.84
N TRP A 135 -2.46 4.27 -2.08
CA TRP A 135 -1.07 4.65 -2.32
C TRP A 135 -0.87 6.09 -1.83
N PRO A 136 0.11 6.38 -0.93
CA PRO A 136 0.37 7.75 -0.50
C PRO A 136 0.80 8.58 -1.72
N GLU A 137 -0.01 9.59 -2.05
CA GLU A 137 0.25 10.51 -3.14
C GLU A 137 1.09 11.69 -2.64
N ASP A 138 2.18 11.98 -3.34
CA ASP A 138 3.04 13.13 -3.07
C ASP A 138 3.40 13.82 -4.41
N PRO A 139 3.02 15.09 -4.63
CA PRO A 139 3.31 15.81 -5.87
C PRO A 139 4.81 15.89 -6.19
N THR A 140 5.68 15.84 -5.18
CA THR A 140 7.13 15.87 -5.37
C THR A 140 7.63 14.61 -6.09
N THR A 141 6.91 13.49 -5.98
CA THR A 141 7.26 12.24 -6.67
C THR A 141 6.90 12.26 -8.15
N ALA A 142 6.08 13.22 -8.61
CA ALA A 142 5.73 13.36 -10.02
C ALA A 142 6.86 13.90 -10.91
N ILE A 143 7.98 14.32 -10.33
CA ILE A 143 9.22 14.64 -11.07
C ILE A 143 9.97 13.38 -11.51
N LEU A 144 9.65 12.22 -10.91
CA LEU A 144 10.31 10.97 -11.24
C LEU A 144 9.93 10.53 -12.66
N PRO A 145 10.88 9.97 -13.42
CA PRO A 145 10.57 9.38 -14.72
C PRO A 145 9.65 8.17 -14.54
N GLU A 146 9.12 7.62 -15.63
CA GLU A 146 8.39 6.37 -15.56
C GLU A 146 9.28 5.26 -14.99
N LEU A 147 8.78 4.58 -13.96
CA LEU A 147 9.47 3.49 -13.28
C LEU A 147 8.68 2.19 -13.51
N GLU A 148 9.38 1.08 -13.67
CA GLU A 148 8.78 -0.25 -13.59
C GLU A 148 8.99 -0.80 -12.19
N PHE A 149 8.00 -1.53 -11.67
CA PHE A 149 8.13 -2.23 -10.40
C PHE A 149 7.86 -3.71 -10.54
N ASP A 150 8.58 -4.47 -9.75
CA ASP A 150 8.42 -5.90 -9.53
C ASP A 150 8.46 -6.16 -8.01
N ILE A 151 7.36 -6.67 -7.46
CA ILE A 151 7.18 -6.89 -6.03
C ILE A 151 6.83 -8.36 -5.82
N ILE A 152 7.68 -9.06 -5.06
CA ILE A 152 7.43 -10.41 -4.59
C ILE A 152 7.15 -10.33 -3.09
N TRP A 153 6.00 -10.87 -2.69
CA TRP A 153 5.57 -10.92 -1.30
C TRP A 153 5.27 -12.37 -0.92
N GLU A 154 6.04 -12.91 0.02
CA GLU A 154 5.88 -14.28 0.47
C GLU A 154 5.63 -14.30 1.97
N ALA A 155 4.67 -15.09 2.42
CA ALA A 155 4.45 -15.34 3.84
C ALA A 155 4.75 -16.80 4.17
N TYR A 156 5.46 -17.04 5.26
CA TYR A 156 5.85 -18.35 5.76
C TYR A 156 5.30 -18.55 7.16
N HIS A 157 4.49 -19.59 7.35
CA HIS A 157 4.14 -20.07 8.68
C HIS A 157 5.31 -20.89 9.26
N ILE A 158 5.70 -20.57 10.50
CA ILE A 158 6.71 -21.31 11.25
C ILE A 158 6.02 -22.09 12.35
N ASP A 159 6.10 -23.41 12.28
CA ASP A 159 5.53 -24.29 13.30
C ASP A 159 6.43 -24.44 14.54
N ALA A 160 5.95 -25.17 15.55
CA ALA A 160 6.69 -25.45 16.77
C ALA A 160 8.02 -26.20 16.52
N SER A 161 8.12 -26.95 15.41
CA SER A 161 9.34 -27.67 14.99
C SER A 161 10.28 -26.80 14.15
N LYS A 162 9.99 -25.49 14.02
CA LYS A 162 10.71 -24.54 13.16
C LYS A 162 10.67 -24.87 11.67
N LYS A 163 9.73 -25.70 11.24
CA LYS A 163 9.49 -25.94 9.82
C LYS A 163 8.82 -24.70 9.23
N ARG A 164 9.38 -24.22 8.12
CA ARG A 164 8.84 -23.11 7.35
C ARG A 164 7.93 -23.65 6.25
N THR A 165 6.67 -23.27 6.27
CA THR A 165 5.69 -23.59 5.23
C THR A 165 5.31 -22.30 4.54
N LEU A 166 5.52 -22.20 3.23
CA LEU A 166 5.03 -21.09 2.43
C LEU A 166 3.50 -21.13 2.44
N ILE A 167 2.86 -20.04 2.89
CA ILE A 167 1.41 -19.94 3.01
C ILE A 167 0.81 -18.95 2.03
N MET A 168 1.59 -17.97 1.56
CA MET A 168 1.17 -17.02 0.54
C MET A 168 2.38 -16.65 -0.33
N ASN A 169 2.16 -16.43 -1.62
CA ASN A 169 3.16 -16.03 -2.60
C ASN A 169 2.49 -15.16 -3.66
N ASP A 170 2.65 -13.86 -3.51
CA ASP A 170 2.08 -12.87 -4.40
C ASP A 170 3.18 -12.22 -5.23
N HIS A 171 2.87 -12.00 -6.50
CA HIS A 171 3.77 -11.35 -7.43
C HIS A 171 3.02 -10.23 -8.15
N PHE A 172 3.42 -8.99 -7.85
CA PHE A 172 2.85 -7.79 -8.45
C PHE A 172 3.88 -7.16 -9.39
N THR A 173 3.49 -6.93 -10.64
CA THR A 173 4.33 -6.20 -11.60
C THR A 173 3.54 -5.07 -12.22
N GLY A 174 4.23 -4.00 -12.59
CA GLY A 174 3.57 -2.83 -13.15
C GLY A 174 4.51 -1.66 -13.40
N ASP A 175 3.89 -0.50 -13.60
CA ASP A 175 4.58 0.75 -13.83
C ASP A 175 4.08 1.82 -12.88
N PHE A 176 4.96 2.71 -12.47
CA PHE A 176 4.58 4.01 -11.93
C PHE A 176 4.48 5.02 -13.08
N THR A 177 3.30 5.61 -13.22
CA THR A 177 3.00 6.59 -14.28
C THR A 177 2.56 7.90 -13.66
N VAL A 178 3.02 9.01 -14.25
CA VAL A 178 2.58 10.34 -13.83
C VAL A 178 1.21 10.62 -14.47
N GLN A 179 0.22 10.91 -13.64
CA GLN A 179 -1.15 11.18 -14.06
C GLN A 179 -1.63 12.51 -13.48
N ASP A 180 -2.38 13.27 -14.28
CA ASP A 180 -3.08 14.47 -13.81
C ASP A 180 -4.32 14.06 -13.01
N VAL A 181 -4.40 14.50 -11.75
CA VAL A 181 -5.48 14.11 -10.82
C VAL A 181 -6.19 15.31 -10.24
N ASN A 182 -7.52 15.24 -10.24
CA ASN A 182 -8.39 16.29 -9.72
C ASN A 182 -8.92 16.01 -8.30
N ASN A 183 -8.76 14.77 -7.83
CA ASN A 183 -9.23 14.29 -6.54
C ASN A 183 -8.03 13.87 -5.68
N LEU A 184 -7.27 14.85 -5.19
CA LEU A 184 -6.22 14.57 -4.21
C LEU A 184 -6.82 13.88 -3.00
N LYS A 185 -6.32 12.68 -2.71
CA LYS A 185 -6.57 12.07 -1.42
C LYS A 185 -5.37 12.34 -0.52
N PRO A 186 -5.54 13.02 0.61
CA PRO A 186 -4.44 13.28 1.52
C PRO A 186 -3.75 11.96 1.86
N GLY A 187 -2.44 11.86 1.58
CA GLY A 187 -1.66 10.67 1.94
C GLY A 187 -1.68 10.43 3.45
N ILE A 188 -1.16 9.28 3.90
CA ILE A 188 -1.12 8.92 5.33
C ILE A 188 -0.50 10.02 6.21
N PHE A 189 0.43 10.81 5.66
CA PHE A 189 1.07 11.94 6.33
C PHE A 189 0.20 13.20 6.43
N ALA A 190 -0.73 13.43 5.50
CA ALA A 190 -1.66 14.56 5.55
C ALA A 190 -2.82 14.32 6.54
N MET A 191 -2.97 13.09 7.05
CA MET A 191 -3.91 12.71 8.09
C MET A 191 -3.29 12.68 9.49
N LEU A 192 -1.99 12.94 9.61
CA LEU A 192 -1.38 13.21 10.92
C LEU A 192 -2.02 14.48 11.49
N PRO A 193 -2.33 14.51 12.81
CA PRO A 193 -2.83 15.73 13.41
C PRO A 193 -1.83 16.85 13.13
N LYS A 194 -2.30 17.90 12.45
CA LYS A 194 -1.50 19.11 12.26
C LYS A 194 -1.13 19.59 13.65
N SER A 195 0.17 19.70 13.94
CA SER A 195 0.64 20.29 15.18
C SER A 195 -0.03 21.66 15.32
N VAL A 196 -0.84 21.80 16.36
CA VAL A 196 -1.44 23.09 16.77
C VAL A 196 -0.35 24.01 17.27
#